data_AF-A0A1Q4DLJ0-F1
#
_entry.id   AF-A0A1Q4DLJ0-F1
#
_cell.length_a   1.000
_cell.length_b   1.000
_cell.length_c   1.000
_cell.angle_alpha   90.00
_cell.angle_beta   90.00
_cell.angle_gamma   90.00
#
_symmetry.space_group_name_H-M   'P 1'
#
loop_
_entity.id
_entity.type
_entity.pdbx_description
1 polymer ?
#
loop_
_entity_poly.entity_id
_entity_poly.type
_entity_poly.pdbx_seq_one_letter_code
_entity_poly.pdbx_strand_id
1 'polypeptide(L)'
;MAGTITGVSVLNVDLYGPVDGPPVLALHGGTGHCLRWRPPAAGLPDVRLVTVDLRGHGRSPSRPAIPPPADLPTLLPTATKEAYVHPDWVAHLGPLTTVQESDTGHVVYLERAAEVATAIRAFPW
;
A
#
# COMPACT_ATOMS: atom_id res chain seq x y z
N MET A 1 4.49 28.82 11.26
CA MET A 1 5.62 27.92 10.95
C MET A 1 5.50 27.51 9.49
N ALA A 2 6.51 27.74 8.66
CA ALA A 2 6.56 27.26 7.27
C ALA A 2 7.65 26.20 7.19
N GLY A 3 7.25 24.95 6.93
CA GLY A 3 8.17 23.83 6.71
C GLY A 3 8.32 23.55 5.22
N THR A 4 9.54 23.22 4.79
CA THR A 4 9.79 22.74 3.43
C THR A 4 9.44 21.25 3.36
N ILE A 5 8.50 20.88 2.50
CA ILE A 5 8.24 19.48 2.17
C ILE A 5 9.23 19.08 1.07
N THR A 6 10.23 18.27 1.41
CA THR A 6 11.15 17.67 0.43
C THR A 6 10.61 16.33 -0.07
N GLY A 7 10.71 16.07 -1.38
CA GLY A 7 10.29 14.81 -2.00
C GLY A 7 8.88 14.85 -2.61
N VAL A 8 8.70 15.63 -3.68
CA VAL A 8 7.43 15.70 -4.41
C VAL A 8 7.24 14.40 -5.21
N SER A 9 6.27 13.58 -4.83
CA SER A 9 5.76 12.52 -5.69
C SER A 9 4.60 13.06 -6.51
N VAL A 10 4.61 12.81 -7.82
CA VAL A 10 3.42 13.04 -8.65
C VAL A 10 2.33 12.08 -8.18
N LEU A 11 1.19 12.61 -7.75
CA LEU A 11 0.02 11.84 -7.36
C LEU A 11 -1.07 11.98 -8.42
N ASN A 12 -1.79 10.90 -8.67
CA ASN A 12 -2.98 10.93 -9.51
C ASN A 12 -4.14 11.59 -8.75
N VAL A 13 -4.86 12.47 -9.44
CA VAL A 13 -6.05 13.15 -8.90
C VAL A 13 -7.22 13.03 -9.87
N ASP A 14 -8.43 13.10 -9.34
CA ASP A 14 -9.65 13.36 -10.12
C ASP A 14 -10.32 14.62 -9.59
N LEU A 15 -10.92 15.40 -10.48
CA LEU A 15 -11.40 16.74 -10.18
C LEU A 15 -12.89 16.85 -10.50
N TYR A 16 -13.68 17.32 -9.54
CA TYR A 16 -15.12 17.50 -9.68
C TYR A 16 -15.53 18.93 -9.32
N GLY A 17 -16.69 19.35 -9.83
CA GLY A 17 -17.27 20.65 -9.54
C GLY A 17 -16.54 21.84 -10.20
N PRO A 18 -17.05 23.07 -9.95
CA PRO A 18 -16.58 24.29 -10.58
C PRO A 18 -15.14 24.62 -10.19
N VAL A 19 -14.36 25.17 -11.14
CA VAL A 19 -12.93 25.47 -10.93
C VAL A 19 -12.69 26.53 -9.86
N ASP A 20 -13.67 27.39 -9.64
CA ASP A 20 -13.72 28.50 -8.69
C ASP A 20 -14.54 28.19 -7.42
N GLY A 21 -15.05 26.97 -7.28
CA GLY A 21 -15.72 26.52 -6.07
C GLY A 21 -14.77 26.44 -4.86
N PRO A 22 -15.29 26.47 -3.62
CA PRO A 22 -14.48 26.25 -2.42
C PRO A 22 -13.69 24.92 -2.53
N PRO A 23 -12.35 24.94 -2.38
CA PRO A 23 -11.54 23.74 -2.59
C PRO A 23 -11.69 22.76 -1.42
N VAL A 24 -11.91 21.50 -1.74
CA VAL A 24 -11.98 20.38 -0.79
C VAL A 24 -11.04 19.27 -1.24
N LEU A 25 -10.12 18.87 -0.39
CA LEU A 25 -9.24 17.72 -0.62
C LEU A 25 -9.88 16.46 -0.01
N ALA A 26 -10.14 15.45 -0.84
CA ALA A 26 -10.77 14.19 -0.44
C ALA A 26 -9.77 13.03 -0.46
N LEU A 27 -9.57 12.40 0.69
CA LEU A 27 -8.66 11.26 0.86
C LEU A 27 -9.46 9.96 1.03
N HIS A 28 -9.08 8.90 0.32
CA HIS A 28 -9.68 7.58 0.51
C HIS A 28 -9.09 6.85 1.73
N GLY A 29 -9.83 5.88 2.26
CA GLY A 29 -9.32 4.95 3.29
C GLY A 29 -8.37 3.89 2.73
N GLY A 30 -7.90 2.98 3.59
CA GLY A 30 -7.05 1.85 3.18
C GLY A 30 -7.68 1.05 2.03
N THR A 31 -6.84 0.59 1.10
CA THR A 31 -7.24 -0.11 -0.16
C THR A 31 -8.18 0.68 -1.09
N GLY A 32 -8.31 1.99 -0.86
CA GLY A 32 -9.12 2.90 -1.67
C GLY A 32 -8.40 3.48 -2.89
N HIS A 33 -9.11 4.31 -3.64
CA HIS A 33 -8.62 5.14 -4.76
C HIS A 33 -9.57 6.32 -5.01
N CYS A 34 -9.14 7.31 -5.77
CA CYS A 34 -9.80 8.60 -6.03
C CYS A 34 -11.22 8.45 -6.62
N LEU A 35 -11.45 7.46 -7.49
CA LEU A 35 -12.76 7.24 -8.12
C LEU A 35 -13.87 6.82 -7.13
N ARG A 36 -13.55 6.41 -5.90
CA ARG A 36 -14.58 6.10 -4.88
C ARG A 36 -15.41 7.33 -4.49
N TRP A 37 -14.92 8.52 -4.81
CA TRP A 37 -15.60 9.79 -4.58
C TRP A 37 -16.58 10.20 -5.69
N ARG A 38 -16.69 9.43 -6.79
CA ARG A 38 -17.66 9.73 -7.87
C ARG A 38 -19.10 9.84 -7.38
N PRO A 39 -19.65 8.88 -6.60
CA PRO A 39 -21.03 9.00 -6.13
C PRO A 39 -21.23 10.18 -5.16
N PRO A 40 -20.38 10.42 -4.14
CA PRO A 40 -20.49 11.63 -3.30
C PRO A 40 -20.37 12.95 -4.07
N ALA A 41 -19.50 13.03 -5.08
CA ALA A 41 -19.28 14.24 -5.86
C ALA A 41 -20.55 14.71 -6.59
N ALA A 42 -21.44 13.79 -6.99
CA ALA A 42 -22.71 14.14 -7.61
C ALA A 42 -23.64 14.95 -6.68
N GLY A 43 -23.48 14.80 -5.36
CA GLY A 43 -24.23 15.55 -4.35
C GLY A 43 -23.53 16.83 -3.86
N LEU A 44 -22.39 17.20 -4.44
CA LEU A 44 -21.56 18.33 -4.03
C LEU A 44 -21.24 19.26 -5.23
N PRO A 45 -22.24 19.79 -5.95
CA PRO A 45 -22.03 20.52 -7.20
C PRO A 45 -21.39 21.91 -7.03
N ASP A 46 -21.35 22.41 -5.80
CA ASP A 46 -20.97 23.77 -5.40
C ASP A 46 -19.53 23.88 -4.86
N VAL A 47 -18.82 22.76 -4.69
CA VAL A 47 -17.43 22.74 -4.23
C VAL A 47 -16.47 22.25 -5.32
N ARG A 48 -15.21 22.69 -5.23
CA ARG A 48 -14.13 22.16 -6.04
C ARG A 48 -13.51 20.95 -5.34
N LEU A 49 -14.01 19.75 -5.62
CA LEU A 49 -13.53 18.52 -5.00
C LEU A 49 -12.29 17.98 -5.74
N VAL A 50 -11.17 17.92 -5.04
CA VAL A 50 -9.91 17.31 -5.48
C VAL A 50 -9.76 15.97 -4.79
N THR A 51 -9.93 14.88 -5.51
CA THR A 51 -9.82 13.53 -4.95
C THR A 51 -8.47 12.95 -5.34
N VAL A 52 -7.77 12.32 -4.40
CA VAL A 52 -6.36 11.93 -4.60
C VAL A 52 -6.20 10.43 -4.42
N ASP A 53 -5.45 9.81 -5.32
CA ASP A 53 -4.86 8.51 -5.08
C ASP A 53 -3.65 8.68 -4.16
N LEU A 54 -3.70 8.15 -2.94
CA LEU A 54 -2.54 8.15 -2.05
C LEU A 54 -1.39 7.34 -2.68
N ARG A 55 -0.15 7.58 -2.25
CA ARG A 55 1.03 6.85 -2.76
C ARG A 55 0.79 5.33 -2.74
N GLY A 56 1.10 4.66 -3.84
CA GLY A 56 0.90 3.22 -4.03
C GLY A 56 -0.56 2.75 -4.13
N HIS A 57 -1.51 3.66 -4.32
CA HIS A 57 -2.92 3.36 -4.53
C HIS A 57 -3.37 3.88 -5.89
N GLY A 58 -4.42 3.25 -6.46
CA GLY A 58 -5.00 3.65 -7.73
C GLY A 58 -3.95 3.78 -8.84
N ARG A 59 -3.81 5.00 -9.39
CA ARG A 59 -2.82 5.34 -10.43
C ARG A 59 -1.63 6.12 -9.89
N SER A 60 -1.58 6.39 -8.57
CA SER A 60 -0.41 7.02 -7.96
C SER A 60 0.74 6.01 -7.83
N PRO A 61 1.97 6.40 -8.17
CA PRO A 61 3.11 5.50 -8.10
C PRO A 61 3.39 5.08 -6.65
N SER A 62 3.83 3.84 -6.50
CA SER A 62 4.50 3.39 -5.27
C SER A 62 5.90 3.98 -5.17
N ARG A 63 6.43 4.05 -3.96
CA ARG A 63 7.88 4.23 -3.80
C ARG A 63 8.60 2.97 -4.32
N PRO A 64 9.87 3.08 -4.76
CA PRO A 64 10.70 1.90 -5.00
C PRO A 64 10.70 0.96 -3.80
N ALA A 65 10.71 -0.35 -4.07
CA ALA A 65 10.93 -1.36 -3.05
C ALA A 65 12.30 -1.15 -2.42
N ILE A 66 12.38 -1.30 -1.09
CA ILE A 66 13.63 -1.30 -0.36
C ILE A 66 13.73 -2.70 0.24
N PRO A 67 14.51 -3.62 -0.37
CA PRO A 67 14.67 -4.96 0.16
C PRO A 67 15.52 -4.92 1.45
N PRO A 68 15.51 -6.00 2.25
CA PRO A 68 16.47 -6.18 3.33
C PRO A 68 17.92 -6.13 2.80
N PRO A 69 18.91 -5.78 3.64
CA PRO A 69 20.32 -5.96 3.29
C PRO A 69 20.59 -7.39 2.81
N ALA A 70 21.42 -7.54 1.78
CA ALA A 70 21.65 -8.83 1.14
C ALA A 70 22.31 -9.87 2.06
N ASP A 71 23.03 -9.41 3.08
CA ASP A 71 23.72 -10.19 4.10
C ASP A 71 22.88 -10.43 5.37
N LEU A 72 21.63 -9.96 5.40
CA LEU A 72 20.71 -10.17 6.52
C LEU A 72 19.79 -11.37 6.25
N PRO A 73 19.89 -12.47 7.03
CA PRO A 73 18.91 -13.54 6.99
C PRO A 73 17.49 -13.00 7.18
N THR A 74 16.60 -13.30 6.24
CA THR A 74 15.22 -12.77 6.24
C THR A 74 14.21 -13.90 6.15
N LEU A 75 13.30 -13.98 7.13
CA LEU A 75 12.11 -14.82 7.05
C LEU A 75 10.94 -14.00 6.48
N LEU A 76 10.31 -14.48 5.42
CA LEU A 76 9.13 -13.87 4.80
C LEU A 76 7.92 -14.83 4.89
N PRO A 77 7.03 -14.66 5.89
CA PRO A 77 5.76 -15.36 5.92
C PRO A 77 4.79 -14.79 4.87
N THR A 78 4.20 -15.64 4.04
CA THR A 78 3.27 -15.25 2.97
C THR A 78 1.97 -16.06 3.01
N ALA A 79 0.90 -15.45 2.49
CA ALA A 79 -0.40 -16.09 2.29
C ALA A 79 -0.48 -16.69 0.89
N THR A 80 -1.09 -17.87 0.74
CA THR A 80 -1.31 -18.49 -0.58
C THR A 80 -2.68 -18.16 -1.20
N LYS A 81 -3.67 -17.69 -0.41
CA LYS A 81 -5.03 -17.41 -0.91
C LYS A 81 -5.20 -16.02 -1.50
N GLU A 82 -4.16 -15.19 -1.44
CA GLU A 82 -4.20 -13.80 -1.89
C GLU A 82 -2.87 -13.40 -2.54
N ALA A 83 -2.92 -12.64 -3.62
CA ALA A 83 -1.75 -12.25 -4.41
C ALA A 83 -1.16 -10.89 -4.01
N TYR A 84 -1.10 -10.59 -2.70
CA TYR A 84 -0.52 -9.32 -2.22
C TYR A 84 1.02 -9.29 -2.29
N VAL A 85 1.66 -10.44 -2.13
CA VAL A 85 3.12 -10.57 -2.25
C VAL A 85 3.42 -11.11 -3.65
N HIS A 86 3.85 -10.21 -4.55
CA HIS A 86 4.06 -10.56 -5.94
C HIS A 86 5.37 -11.36 -6.13
N PRO A 87 5.39 -12.42 -6.95
CA PRO A 87 6.61 -13.19 -7.23
C PRO A 87 7.77 -12.34 -7.72
N ASP A 88 7.51 -11.34 -8.59
CA ASP A 88 8.55 -10.42 -9.04
C ASP A 88 9.16 -9.66 -7.86
N TRP A 89 8.37 -9.23 -6.87
CA TRP A 89 8.92 -8.55 -5.70
C TRP A 89 9.76 -9.51 -4.84
N VAL A 90 9.33 -10.77 -4.68
CA VAL A 90 10.11 -11.81 -3.99
C VAL A 90 11.45 -12.04 -4.69
N ALA A 91 11.48 -12.02 -6.03
CA ALA A 91 12.71 -12.15 -6.81
C ALA A 91 13.69 -10.98 -6.62
N HIS A 92 13.23 -9.82 -6.12
CA HIS A 92 14.10 -8.70 -5.75
C HIS A 92 14.69 -8.84 -4.34
N LEU A 93 14.32 -9.86 -3.58
CA LEU A 93 14.85 -10.10 -2.25
C LEU A 93 16.22 -10.77 -2.33
N GLY A 94 17.04 -10.53 -1.31
CA GLY A 94 18.38 -11.11 -1.23
C GLY A 94 18.36 -12.64 -1.13
N PRO A 95 19.48 -13.31 -1.47
CA PRO A 95 19.58 -14.77 -1.51
C PRO A 95 19.41 -15.45 -0.13
N LEU A 96 19.50 -14.68 0.96
CA LEU A 96 19.29 -15.14 2.33
C LEU A 96 17.83 -15.02 2.79
N THR A 97 16.90 -14.85 1.85
CA THR A 97 15.47 -14.83 2.13
C THR A 97 14.89 -16.23 2.11
N THR A 98 14.25 -16.65 3.20
CA THR A 98 13.41 -17.85 3.27
C THR A 98 11.95 -17.43 3.22
N VAL A 99 11.22 -17.90 2.20
CA VAL A 99 9.77 -17.72 2.11
C VAL A 99 9.07 -18.87 2.81
N GLN A 100 8.18 -18.56 3.75
CA GLN A 100 7.31 -19.52 4.42
C GLN A 100 5.88 -19.26 3.98
N GLU A 101 5.35 -20.14 3.14
CA GLU A 101 3.96 -20.04 2.67
C GLU A 101 3.00 -20.70 3.67
N SER A 102 1.87 -20.03 3.91
CA SER A 102 0.78 -20.54 4.74
C SER A 102 -0.54 -20.56 3.97
N ASP A 103 -1.30 -21.65 4.08
CA ASP A 103 -2.64 -21.78 3.47
C ASP A 103 -3.68 -20.90 4.18
N THR A 104 -3.63 -19.59 3.95
CA THR A 104 -4.43 -18.60 4.67
C THR A 104 -4.69 -17.37 3.80
N GLY A 105 -5.60 -16.51 4.25
CA GLY A 105 -5.96 -15.26 3.62
C GLY A 105 -5.06 -14.09 4.05
N HIS A 106 -5.66 -12.91 4.14
CA HIS A 106 -4.94 -11.64 4.14
C HIS A 106 -3.99 -11.44 5.32
N VAL A 107 -4.31 -11.95 6.51
CA VAL A 107 -3.61 -11.57 7.75
C VAL A 107 -2.90 -12.75 8.39
N VAL A 108 -1.85 -13.25 7.72
CA VAL A 108 -1.10 -14.49 8.09
C VAL A 108 -0.78 -14.57 9.58
N TYR A 109 -0.27 -13.50 10.18
CA TYR A 109 0.11 -13.47 11.59
C TYR A 109 -1.09 -13.56 12.57
N LEU A 110 -2.30 -13.18 12.14
CA LEU A 110 -3.52 -13.38 12.93
C LEU A 110 -4.16 -14.75 12.64
N GLU A 111 -4.22 -15.14 11.37
CA GLU A 111 -4.91 -16.35 10.93
C GLU A 111 -4.11 -17.63 11.16
N ARG A 112 -2.78 -17.53 11.26
CA ARG A 112 -1.81 -18.62 11.42
C ARG A 112 -0.79 -18.31 12.51
N ALA A 113 -1.22 -17.68 13.59
CA ALA A 113 -0.34 -17.20 14.66
C ALA A 113 0.65 -18.26 15.20
N ALA A 114 0.18 -19.49 15.46
CA ALA A 114 1.03 -20.57 15.96
C ALA A 114 2.07 -21.04 14.94
N GLU A 115 1.69 -21.10 13.66
CA GLU A 115 2.59 -21.46 12.55
C GLU A 115 3.67 -20.39 12.37
N VAL A 116 3.28 -19.12 12.33
CA VAL A 116 4.20 -17.98 12.26
C VAL A 116 5.16 -17.97 13.45
N ALA A 117 4.66 -18.18 14.67
CA ALA A 117 5.50 -18.26 15.87
C ALA A 117 6.51 -19.42 15.80
N THR A 118 6.10 -20.56 15.26
CA THR A 118 6.96 -21.72 15.06
C THR A 118 8.06 -21.42 14.04
N ALA A 119 7.70 -20.83 12.90
CA ALA A 119 8.64 -20.43 11.86
C ALA A 119 9.69 -19.43 12.39
N ILE A 120 9.25 -18.40 13.13
CA ILE A 120 10.14 -17.39 13.74
C ILE A 120 11.13 -18.04 14.72
N ARG A 121 10.68 -19.02 15.52
CA ARG A 121 11.55 -19.73 16.48
C ARG A 121 12.55 -20.67 15.81
N ALA A 122 12.19 -21.24 14.67
CA ALA A 122 13.04 -22.16 13.91
C ALA A 122 14.03 -21.45 12.98
N PHE A 123 13.83 -20.15 12.72
CA PHE A 123 14.66 -19.40 11.78
C PHE A 123 16.07 -19.14 12.37
N PRO A 124 17.15 -19.38 11.59
CA PRO A 124 18.52 -19.21 12.06
C PRO A 124 18.96 -17.75 11.98
N TRP A 125 18.63 -16.96 13.01
CA TRP A 125 19.03 -15.55 13.16
C TRP A 125 20.54 -15.34 13.24
#